data_AF-N9L4H1-F1
#
_entry.id   AF-N9L4H1-F1
#
_cell.length_a   1.000
_cell.length_b   1.000
_cell.length_c   1.000
_cell.angle_alpha   90.00
_cell.angle_beta   90.00
_cell.angle_gamma   90.00
#
_symmetry.space_group_name_H-M   'P 1'
#
loop_
_entity.id
_entity.type
_entity.pdbx_description
1 polymer ?
#
loop_
_entity_poly.entity_id
_entity_poly.type
_entity_poly.pdbx_seq_one_letter_code
_entity_poly.pdbx_strand_id
1 'polypeptide(L)'
;MPNIAVTSKETQQLLLSADTNTVTLSENSVVKIDTAIEDVASITREGNAAIVNLKNGEKVVIESYFDDPLDSHHIVFDNGEQLYWAEFANAAGEILPTIKYHFIETISPLLYADTLAALMPWVTGAVAAGATIAAVGSDSDSASSNTPVDSTAAEQLVIAAEEAQQAAEDLLNQAQEDGLITSEEQAQLQDAADAAAEAKDTAQDAVTALPESADKEELQDRLDAINDPITVPPVNDADGNGIDDAFEAAEALVTDAENAHQAAEDVIAGAQEDGL
;
A
#
# COMPACT_ATOMS: atom_id res chain seq x y z
N MET A 1 -19.17 -29.24 -5.94
CA MET A 1 -19.55 -27.93 -5.40
C MET A 1 -18.35 -27.38 -4.67
N PRO A 2 -17.61 -26.47 -5.31
CA PRO A 2 -16.52 -25.79 -4.64
C PRO A 2 -17.05 -24.85 -3.56
N ASN A 3 -16.22 -24.60 -2.54
CA ASN A 3 -16.46 -23.48 -1.65
C ASN A 3 -16.09 -22.19 -2.39
N ILE A 4 -16.92 -21.16 -2.24
CA ILE A 4 -16.69 -19.84 -2.84
C ILE A 4 -16.66 -18.81 -1.72
N ALA A 5 -15.61 -18.00 -1.71
CA ALA A 5 -15.50 -16.81 -0.88
C ALA A 5 -15.43 -15.56 -1.78
N VAL A 6 -16.18 -14.52 -1.42
CA VAL A 6 -16.16 -13.23 -2.10
C VAL A 6 -15.69 -12.17 -1.13
N THR A 7 -14.61 -11.49 -1.49
CA THR A 7 -14.03 -10.39 -0.74
C THR A 7 -14.21 -9.11 -1.53
N SER A 8 -14.74 -8.06 -0.90
CA SER A 8 -14.77 -6.71 -1.50
C SER A 8 -13.34 -6.26 -1.78
N LYS A 9 -13.08 -5.74 -2.99
CA LYS A 9 -11.79 -5.10 -3.28
C LYS A 9 -11.63 -3.78 -2.56
N GLU A 10 -12.72 -3.09 -2.26
CA GLU A 10 -12.73 -1.76 -1.65
C GLU A 10 -12.59 -1.85 -0.13
N THR A 11 -13.47 -2.61 0.52
CA THR A 11 -13.52 -2.70 1.99
C THR A 11 -12.68 -3.84 2.56
N GLN A 12 -12.15 -4.72 1.71
CA GLN A 12 -11.46 -5.96 2.08
C GLN A 12 -12.30 -6.93 2.95
N GLN A 13 -13.59 -6.64 3.14
CA GLN A 13 -14.47 -7.49 3.93
C GLN A 13 -14.92 -8.72 3.16
N LEU A 14 -15.08 -9.82 3.88
CA LEU A 14 -15.68 -11.04 3.38
C LEU A 14 -17.20 -10.82 3.25
N LEU A 15 -17.68 -10.70 2.01
CA LEU A 15 -19.09 -10.48 1.67
C LEU A 15 -19.89 -11.80 1.68
N LEU A 16 -19.22 -12.89 1.29
CA LEU A 16 -19.82 -14.21 1.19
C LEU A 16 -18.77 -15.30 1.44
N SER A 17 -19.16 -16.36 2.14
CA SER A 17 -18.48 -17.66 2.10
C SER A 17 -19.52 -18.77 2.16
N ALA A 18 -19.61 -19.59 1.11
CA ALA A 18 -20.62 -20.64 0.99
C ALA A 18 -20.23 -21.73 -0.01
N ASP A 19 -20.76 -22.94 0.19
CA ASP A 19 -20.73 -24.02 -0.80
C ASP A 19 -21.83 -23.80 -1.85
N THR A 20 -21.48 -23.10 -2.93
CA THR A 20 -22.42 -22.70 -3.99
C THR A 20 -21.78 -22.77 -5.37
N ASN A 21 -22.61 -22.88 -6.40
CA ASN A 21 -22.20 -22.84 -7.80
C ASN A 21 -22.60 -21.53 -8.50
N THR A 22 -23.23 -20.62 -7.77
CA THR A 22 -23.64 -19.32 -8.30
C THR A 22 -23.43 -18.24 -7.25
N VAL A 23 -22.86 -17.12 -7.70
CA VAL A 23 -22.69 -15.91 -6.91
C VAL A 23 -22.99 -14.70 -7.78
N THR A 24 -23.60 -13.68 -7.19
CA THR A 24 -23.89 -12.40 -7.84
C THR A 24 -23.04 -11.33 -7.18
N LEU A 25 -22.31 -10.56 -7.97
CA LEU A 25 -21.45 -9.49 -7.46
C LEU A 25 -22.19 -8.16 -7.45
N SER A 26 -22.14 -7.45 -6.32
CA SER A 26 -22.73 -6.11 -6.17
C SER A 26 -21.69 -4.98 -6.16
N GLU A 27 -20.40 -5.34 -6.08
CA GLU A 27 -19.27 -4.42 -5.99
C GLU A 27 -17.98 -5.10 -6.50
N ASN A 28 -16.97 -4.31 -6.87
CA ASN A 28 -15.67 -4.82 -7.31
C ASN A 28 -15.09 -5.78 -6.25
N SER A 29 -14.82 -7.02 -6.66
CA SER A 29 -14.59 -8.12 -5.73
C SER A 29 -13.51 -9.08 -6.22
N VAL A 30 -12.85 -9.74 -5.27
CA VAL A 30 -12.06 -10.95 -5.51
C VAL A 30 -12.94 -12.15 -5.18
N VAL A 31 -13.17 -13.01 -6.17
CA VAL A 31 -13.90 -14.27 -6.03
C VAL A 31 -12.88 -15.40 -5.89
N LYS A 32 -12.72 -15.91 -4.67
CA LYS A 32 -11.89 -17.08 -4.39
C LYS A 32 -12.73 -18.35 -4.51
N ILE A 33 -12.24 -19.31 -5.29
CA ILE A 33 -12.89 -20.60 -5.55
C ILE A 33 -11.95 -21.71 -5.09
N ASP A 34 -12.40 -22.53 -4.15
CA ASP A 34 -11.63 -23.66 -3.63
C ASP A 34 -11.67 -24.81 -4.65
N THR A 35 -10.73 -24.74 -5.60
CA THR A 35 -10.56 -25.67 -6.71
C THR A 35 -9.15 -25.53 -7.25
N ALA A 36 -8.48 -26.66 -7.49
CA ALA A 36 -7.16 -26.64 -8.11
C ALA A 36 -7.25 -26.19 -9.58
N ILE A 37 -6.28 -25.39 -10.04
CA ILE A 37 -6.23 -24.90 -11.43
C ILE A 37 -6.22 -26.03 -12.46
N GLU A 38 -5.73 -27.21 -12.09
CA GLU A 38 -5.74 -28.42 -12.91
C GLU A 38 -7.13 -29.01 -13.16
N ASP A 39 -8.12 -28.65 -12.34
CA ASP A 39 -9.52 -29.07 -12.52
C ASP A 39 -10.34 -28.05 -13.32
N VAL A 40 -9.78 -26.87 -13.61
CA VAL A 40 -10.41 -25.84 -14.44
C VAL A 40 -10.26 -26.21 -15.91
N ALA A 41 -11.37 -26.29 -16.65
CA ALA A 41 -11.37 -26.58 -18.08
C ALA A 41 -11.34 -25.31 -18.93
N SER A 42 -12.16 -24.31 -18.58
CA SER A 42 -12.20 -23.00 -19.27
C SER A 42 -12.97 -21.97 -18.45
N ILE A 43 -12.76 -20.68 -18.75
CA ILE A 43 -13.62 -19.60 -18.28
C ILE A 43 -14.24 -18.93 -19.52
N THR A 44 -15.56 -18.87 -19.55
CA THR A 44 -16.34 -18.34 -20.68
C THR A 44 -17.24 -17.21 -20.22
N ARG A 45 -17.61 -16.30 -21.13
CA ARG A 45 -18.58 -15.23 -20.85
C ARG A 45 -19.96 -15.60 -21.38
N GLU A 46 -20.98 -15.48 -20.53
CA GLU A 46 -22.39 -15.56 -20.91
C GLU A 46 -23.10 -14.28 -20.44
N GLY A 47 -23.43 -13.38 -21.38
CA GLY A 47 -23.93 -12.05 -21.03
C GLY A 47 -22.89 -11.26 -20.24
N ASN A 48 -23.24 -10.88 -19.00
CA ASN A 48 -22.32 -10.21 -18.07
C ASN A 48 -21.75 -11.16 -17.00
N ALA A 49 -22.05 -12.46 -17.09
CA ALA A 49 -21.50 -13.45 -16.17
C ALA A 49 -20.19 -14.05 -16.70
N ALA A 50 -19.27 -14.33 -15.78
CA ALA A 50 -18.16 -15.24 -16.00
C ALA A 50 -18.57 -16.65 -15.57
N ILE A 51 -18.33 -17.64 -16.42
CA ILE A 51 -18.67 -19.04 -16.20
C ILE A 51 -17.38 -19.84 -16.13
N VAL A 52 -17.02 -20.31 -14.94
CA VAL A 52 -15.90 -21.25 -14.77
C VAL A 52 -16.43 -22.65 -15.03
N ASN A 53 -15.96 -23.29 -16.10
CA ASN A 53 -16.29 -24.66 -16.45
C ASN A 53 -15.21 -25.59 -15.90
N LEU A 54 -15.59 -26.55 -15.05
CA LEU A 54 -14.68 -27.53 -14.47
C LEU A 54 -14.63 -28.81 -15.33
N LYS A 55 -13.52 -29.55 -15.26
CA LYS A 55 -13.31 -30.79 -16.03
C LYS A 55 -14.28 -31.90 -15.66
N ASN A 56 -14.83 -31.87 -14.45
CA ASN A 56 -15.86 -32.80 -13.98
C ASN A 56 -17.27 -32.49 -14.53
N GLY A 57 -17.43 -31.40 -15.30
CA GLY A 57 -18.71 -30.95 -15.86
C GLY A 57 -19.51 -29.98 -14.97
N GLU A 58 -19.04 -29.70 -13.76
CA GLU A 58 -19.60 -28.66 -12.89
C GLU A 58 -19.29 -27.26 -13.43
N LYS A 59 -20.17 -26.31 -13.14
CA LYS A 59 -20.02 -24.91 -13.52
C LYS A 59 -20.16 -24.02 -12.30
N VAL A 60 -19.27 -23.05 -12.18
CA VAL A 60 -19.43 -21.91 -11.27
C VAL A 60 -19.83 -20.70 -12.09
N VAL A 61 -20.94 -20.07 -11.72
CA VAL A 61 -21.52 -18.89 -12.36
C VAL A 61 -21.26 -17.68 -11.48
N ILE A 62 -20.55 -16.70 -12.03
CA ILE A 62 -20.26 -15.43 -11.36
C ILE A 62 -21.01 -14.35 -12.12
N GLU A 63 -22.20 -14.01 -11.65
CA GLU A 63 -23.05 -12.99 -12.25
C GLU A 63 -22.47 -11.60 -12.00
N SER A 64 -22.78 -10.66 -12.91
CA SER A 64 -22.31 -9.27 -12.87
C SER A 64 -20.79 -9.07 -13.00
N TYR A 65 -20.02 -10.11 -13.33
CA TYR A 65 -18.57 -10.04 -13.52
C TYR A 65 -18.10 -9.04 -14.60
N PHE A 66 -18.94 -8.77 -15.60
CA PHE A 66 -18.65 -7.81 -16.67
C PHE A 66 -19.63 -6.63 -16.68
N ASP A 67 -20.30 -6.35 -15.56
CA ASP A 67 -21.16 -5.17 -15.44
C ASP A 67 -20.30 -3.90 -15.33
N ASP A 68 -20.63 -2.85 -16.06
CA ASP A 68 -20.02 -1.52 -15.93
C ASP A 68 -20.77 -0.73 -14.84
N PRO A 69 -20.10 -0.03 -13.89
CA PRO A 69 -18.65 0.25 -13.81
C PRO A 69 -17.85 -0.79 -12.99
N LEU A 70 -18.41 -1.98 -12.71
CA LEU A 70 -17.81 -3.05 -11.92
C LEU A 70 -16.91 -3.97 -12.78
N ASP A 71 -16.11 -3.44 -13.70
CA ASP A 71 -15.36 -4.27 -14.64
C ASP A 71 -14.00 -4.76 -14.11
N SER A 72 -13.69 -4.47 -12.84
CA SER A 72 -12.44 -4.85 -12.18
C SER A 72 -12.66 -5.96 -11.16
N HIS A 73 -13.34 -7.04 -11.53
CA HIS A 73 -13.38 -8.25 -10.69
C HIS A 73 -12.18 -9.16 -10.96
N HIS A 74 -11.75 -9.93 -9.95
CA HIS A 74 -10.73 -10.96 -10.12
C HIS A 74 -11.22 -12.32 -9.63
N ILE A 75 -10.83 -13.39 -10.33
CA ILE A 75 -11.06 -14.78 -9.90
C ILE A 75 -9.74 -15.37 -9.43
N VAL A 76 -9.75 -15.97 -8.24
CA VAL A 76 -8.61 -16.66 -7.63
C VAL A 76 -8.98 -18.11 -7.36
N PHE A 77 -8.10 -19.03 -7.74
CA PHE A 77 -8.23 -20.46 -7.43
C PHE A 77 -7.36 -20.83 -6.24
N ASP A 78 -7.94 -21.52 -5.27
CA ASP A 78 -7.29 -21.98 -4.05
C ASP A 78 -7.27 -23.53 -4.05
N ASN A 79 -6.08 -24.12 -3.97
CA ASN A 79 -5.92 -25.58 -3.87
C ASN A 79 -5.67 -26.07 -2.44
N GLY A 80 -5.77 -25.18 -1.44
CA GLY A 80 -5.48 -25.42 -0.03
C GLY A 80 -4.05 -25.09 0.38
N GLU A 81 -3.12 -24.93 -0.56
CA GLU A 81 -1.71 -24.60 -0.32
C GLU A 81 -1.26 -23.30 -1.03
N GLN A 82 -1.84 -23.02 -2.21
CA GLN A 82 -1.42 -21.96 -3.12
C GLN A 82 -2.61 -21.26 -3.75
N LEU A 83 -2.47 -19.96 -3.98
CA LEU A 83 -3.45 -19.13 -4.65
C LEU A 83 -2.98 -18.78 -6.07
N TYR A 84 -3.92 -18.81 -7.01
CA TYR A 84 -3.66 -18.47 -8.41
C TYR A 84 -4.70 -17.51 -8.95
N TRP A 85 -4.26 -16.30 -9.32
CA TRP A 85 -5.10 -15.37 -10.08
C TRP A 85 -5.23 -15.82 -11.53
N ALA A 86 -6.46 -15.85 -12.04
CA ALA A 86 -6.74 -16.16 -13.43
C ALA A 86 -6.90 -14.89 -14.29
N GLU A 87 -5.98 -14.66 -15.21
CA GLU A 87 -6.11 -13.68 -16.29
C GLU A 87 -6.70 -14.39 -17.52
N PHE A 88 -7.98 -14.16 -17.78
CA PHE A 88 -8.74 -14.85 -18.85
C PHE A 88 -9.51 -13.89 -19.77
N ALA A 89 -9.51 -12.59 -19.46
CA ALA A 89 -10.07 -11.54 -20.29
C ALA A 89 -9.08 -10.36 -20.38
N ASN A 90 -9.13 -9.61 -21.48
CA ASN A 90 -8.36 -8.37 -21.62
C ASN A 90 -9.10 -7.17 -20.98
N ALA A 91 -8.47 -5.99 -20.98
CA ALA A 91 -9.04 -4.76 -20.43
C ALA A 91 -10.34 -4.30 -21.11
N ALA A 92 -10.69 -4.83 -22.28
CA ALA A 92 -11.97 -4.57 -22.95
C ALA A 92 -13.04 -5.63 -22.61
N GLY A 93 -12.75 -6.57 -21.70
CA GLY A 93 -13.64 -7.66 -21.32
C GLY A 93 -13.78 -8.76 -22.38
N GLU A 94 -12.85 -8.83 -23.35
CA GLU A 94 -12.82 -9.90 -24.35
C GLU A 94 -12.09 -11.13 -23.80
N ILE A 95 -12.69 -12.31 -23.99
CA ILE A 95 -12.14 -13.59 -23.50
C ILE A 95 -10.87 -13.96 -24.28
N LEU A 96 -9.80 -14.25 -23.54
CA LEU A 96 -8.54 -14.73 -24.06
C LEU A 96 -8.65 -16.21 -24.47
N PRO A 97 -7.90 -16.67 -25.49
CA PRO A 97 -7.92 -18.07 -25.92
C PRO A 97 -7.32 -19.02 -24.88
N THR A 98 -6.49 -18.51 -23.98
CA THR A 98 -5.80 -19.26 -22.93
C THR A 98 -5.89 -18.50 -21.62
N ILE A 99 -6.23 -19.19 -20.54
CA ILE A 99 -6.16 -18.65 -19.19
C ILE A 99 -4.69 -18.61 -18.76
N LYS A 100 -4.20 -17.45 -18.32
CA LYS A 100 -2.90 -17.35 -17.66
C LYS A 100 -3.12 -17.37 -16.15
N TYR A 101 -2.35 -18.20 -15.46
CA TYR A 101 -2.40 -18.30 -14.01
C TYR A 101 -1.16 -17.64 -13.42
N HIS A 102 -1.39 -16.74 -12.47
CA HIS A 102 -0.35 -16.03 -11.75
C HIS A 102 -0.38 -16.47 -10.29
N PHE A 103 0.74 -17.03 -9.81
CA PHE A 103 0.87 -17.38 -8.40
C PHE A 103 0.85 -16.12 -7.53
N ILE A 104 0.08 -16.16 -6.45
CA ILE A 104 0.03 -15.10 -5.45
C ILE A 104 0.12 -15.74 -4.05
N GLU A 105 0.79 -15.08 -3.12
CA GLU A 105 0.88 -15.56 -1.73
C GLU A 105 -0.40 -15.24 -0.96
N THR A 106 -1.01 -14.10 -1.24
CA THR A 106 -2.27 -13.64 -0.66
C THR A 106 -3.13 -12.96 -1.72
N ILE A 107 -4.39 -12.69 -1.40
CA ILE A 107 -5.28 -11.93 -2.29
C ILE A 107 -5.05 -10.42 -2.23
N SER A 108 -4.24 -9.92 -1.28
CA SER A 108 -4.02 -8.49 -1.04
C SER A 108 -3.59 -7.69 -2.30
N PRO A 109 -2.71 -8.21 -3.19
CA PRO A 109 -2.33 -7.50 -4.41
C PRO A 109 -3.48 -7.29 -5.42
N LEU A 110 -4.60 -8.00 -5.24
CA LEU A 110 -5.77 -7.93 -6.11
C LEU A 110 -6.91 -7.11 -5.53
N LEU A 111 -6.84 -6.79 -4.24
CA LEU A 111 -7.71 -5.82 -3.62
C LEU A 111 -7.28 -4.44 -4.10
N TYR A 112 -8.19 -3.47 -4.09
CA TYR A 112 -7.70 -2.11 -4.10
C TYR A 112 -6.83 -1.99 -2.85
N ALA A 113 -5.66 -1.36 -2.99
CA ALA A 113 -5.08 -0.75 -1.82
C ALA A 113 -6.23 0.01 -1.17
N ASP A 114 -6.54 -0.38 0.07
CA ASP A 114 -7.69 0.10 0.82
C ASP A 114 -7.90 1.57 0.45
N THR A 115 -9.07 1.98 -0.03
CA THR A 115 -9.31 3.42 -0.26
C THR A 115 -9.54 4.16 1.07
N LEU A 116 -9.13 3.58 2.20
CA LEU A 116 -8.49 4.33 3.28
C LEU A 116 -7.10 4.89 2.92
N ALA A 117 -6.60 4.61 1.72
CA ALA A 117 -5.68 5.42 0.90
C ALA A 117 -6.35 6.70 0.35
N ALA A 118 -7.61 6.99 0.73
CA ALA A 118 -8.19 8.33 0.65
C ALA A 118 -8.06 9.10 1.99
N LEU A 119 -7.41 8.52 3.00
CA LEU A 119 -7.07 9.18 4.25
C LEU A 119 -5.61 8.91 4.64
N MET A 120 -4.67 8.96 3.67
CA MET A 120 -3.24 9.25 3.88
C MET A 120 -2.46 9.47 2.56
N PRO A 121 -1.38 10.29 2.56
CA PRO A 121 -0.85 11.02 1.40
C PRO A 121 0.34 10.41 0.64
N TRP A 122 0.82 9.19 0.94
CA TRP A 122 2.11 8.73 0.41
C TRP A 122 1.99 7.55 -0.57
N VAL A 123 1.25 7.75 -1.66
CA VAL A 123 1.63 7.15 -2.95
C VAL A 123 1.52 8.20 -4.05
N THR A 124 2.64 8.90 -4.26
CA THR A 124 3.14 9.43 -5.54
C THR A 124 2.17 10.23 -6.41
N GLY A 125 2.06 11.52 -6.11
CA GLY A 125 2.19 12.59 -7.11
C GLY A 125 1.07 12.78 -8.13
N ALA A 126 0.05 13.56 -7.78
CA ALA A 126 -0.59 14.50 -8.72
C ALA A 126 -1.35 15.59 -7.95
N VAL A 127 -0.81 16.80 -8.00
CA VAL A 127 -1.44 18.04 -7.53
C VAL A 127 -2.70 18.33 -8.35
N ALA A 128 -3.86 18.53 -7.70
CA ALA A 128 -4.87 19.47 -8.18
C ALA A 128 -5.81 19.91 -7.04
N ALA A 129 -5.61 21.15 -6.61
CA ALA A 129 -6.45 21.91 -5.68
C ALA A 129 -7.95 21.82 -5.98
N GLY A 130 -8.78 21.60 -4.96
CA GLY A 130 -10.22 21.74 -5.09
C GLY A 130 -10.99 21.22 -3.89
N ALA A 131 -11.16 22.07 -2.88
CA ALA A 131 -12.03 21.84 -1.75
C ALA A 131 -13.46 21.46 -2.17
N THR A 132 -14.05 20.44 -1.51
CA THR A 132 -15.22 20.61 -0.62
C THR A 132 -15.37 19.38 0.28
N ILE A 133 -15.03 19.51 1.56
CA ILE A 133 -15.85 18.89 2.60
C ILE A 133 -17.02 19.88 2.79
N ALA A 134 -18.19 19.52 2.26
CA ALA A 134 -19.41 20.24 2.59
C ALA A 134 -20.05 19.57 3.81
N ALA A 135 -19.99 20.23 4.96
CA ALA A 135 -21.00 20.06 6.01
C ALA A 135 -22.10 21.11 5.77
N VAL A 136 -23.37 20.72 5.50
CA VAL A 136 -24.66 21.31 6.00
C VAL A 136 -25.95 20.79 5.28
N GLY A 137 -26.81 20.04 6.01
CA GLY A 137 -28.26 20.27 6.26
C GLY A 137 -29.41 20.16 5.21
N SER A 138 -30.40 19.30 5.55
CA SER A 138 -31.90 19.41 5.43
C SER A 138 -32.61 19.19 4.07
N ASP A 139 -33.78 18.51 3.93
CA ASP A 139 -34.86 18.03 4.83
C ASP A 139 -35.67 16.89 4.15
N SER A 140 -36.16 15.88 4.90
CA SER A 140 -37.52 15.29 4.81
C SER A 140 -37.71 14.07 5.74
N ASP A 141 -38.33 14.35 6.90
CA ASP A 141 -39.24 13.54 7.73
C ASP A 141 -38.97 12.07 8.12
N SER A 142 -38.85 11.92 9.45
CA SER A 142 -39.52 10.91 10.29
C SER A 142 -39.15 9.43 10.13
N ALA A 143 -38.12 8.98 10.88
CA ALA A 143 -38.24 7.79 11.73
C ALA A 143 -37.09 7.73 12.75
N SER A 144 -37.48 7.50 14.00
CA SER A 144 -36.63 7.08 15.10
C SER A 144 -35.72 5.91 14.71
N SER A 145 -34.41 6.10 14.81
CA SER A 145 -33.46 5.01 15.05
C SER A 145 -32.25 5.53 15.81
N ASN A 146 -32.12 5.10 17.08
CA ASN A 146 -30.82 4.91 17.68
C ASN A 146 -30.05 3.95 16.77
N THR A 147 -29.21 4.49 15.89
CA THR A 147 -28.16 3.72 15.22
C THR A 147 -26.85 4.04 15.94
N PRO A 148 -26.12 3.05 16.47
CA PRO A 148 -24.77 3.27 16.94
C PRO A 148 -23.91 3.58 15.71
N VAL A 149 -23.61 4.85 15.50
CA VAL A 149 -22.69 5.32 14.46
C VAL A 149 -21.43 5.87 15.15
N ASP A 150 -20.29 5.64 14.52
CA ASP A 150 -18.98 6.28 14.67
C ASP A 150 -17.85 5.72 15.56
N SER A 151 -18.06 4.89 16.60
CA SER A 151 -16.88 4.39 17.36
C SER A 151 -15.93 3.52 16.53
N THR A 152 -16.45 2.67 15.64
CA THR A 152 -15.65 1.74 14.82
C THR A 152 -14.83 2.45 13.74
N ALA A 153 -15.30 3.59 13.22
CA ALA A 153 -14.57 4.35 12.20
C ALA A 153 -13.38 5.09 12.82
N ALA A 154 -13.60 5.75 13.96
CA ALA A 154 -12.51 6.39 14.72
C ALA A 154 -11.47 5.36 15.19
N GLU A 155 -11.90 4.18 15.64
CA GLU A 155 -10.99 3.09 16.02
C GLU A 155 -10.09 2.63 14.87
N GLN A 156 -10.62 2.49 13.65
CA GLN A 156 -9.83 2.14 12.47
C GLN A 156 -8.80 3.22 12.12
N LEU A 157 -9.15 4.50 12.27
CA LEU A 157 -8.21 5.60 12.03
C LEU A 157 -7.09 5.63 13.08
N VAL A 158 -7.40 5.34 14.34
CA VAL A 158 -6.36 5.18 15.39
C VAL A 158 -5.42 4.01 15.04
N ILE A 159 -5.95 2.87 14.60
CA ILE A 159 -5.13 1.73 14.14
C ILE A 159 -4.24 2.15 12.96
N ALA A 160 -4.78 2.86 11.96
CA ALA A 160 -4.01 3.32 10.81
C ALA A 160 -2.88 4.30 11.21
N ALA A 161 -3.13 5.17 12.19
CA ALA A 161 -2.09 6.06 12.73
C ALA A 161 -0.98 5.28 13.45
N GLU A 162 -1.35 4.26 14.25
CA GLU A 162 -0.37 3.37 14.91
C GLU A 162 0.46 2.59 13.90
N GLU A 163 -0.17 2.04 12.85
CA GLU A 163 0.52 1.29 11.79
C GLU A 163 1.45 2.19 10.96
N ALA A 164 1.03 3.40 10.63
CA ALA A 164 1.86 4.34 9.88
C ALA A 164 3.08 4.79 10.69
N GLN A 165 2.90 5.04 11.99
CA GLN A 165 4.01 5.33 12.88
C GLN A 165 4.99 4.16 12.94
N GLN A 166 4.50 2.93 13.14
CA GLN A 166 5.35 1.73 13.16
C GLN A 166 6.11 1.53 11.84
N ALA A 167 5.44 1.73 10.70
CA ALA A 167 6.07 1.61 9.39
C ALA A 167 7.20 2.63 9.19
N ALA A 168 6.99 3.88 9.63
CA ALA A 168 8.03 4.90 9.58
C ALA A 168 9.22 4.57 10.49
N GLU A 169 8.97 4.02 11.68
CA GLU A 169 10.02 3.54 12.59
C GLU A 169 10.80 2.35 12.02
N ASP A 170 10.11 1.39 11.39
CA ASP A 170 10.74 0.24 10.75
C ASP A 170 11.59 0.67 9.55
N LEU A 171 11.10 1.62 8.75
CA LEU A 171 11.87 2.19 7.64
C LEU A 171 13.11 2.92 8.16
N LEU A 172 12.98 3.67 9.27
CA LEU A 172 14.10 4.37 9.89
C LEU A 172 15.17 3.40 10.38
N ASN A 173 14.74 2.32 11.03
CA ASN A 173 15.66 1.27 11.47
C ASN A 173 16.38 0.58 10.30
N GLN A 174 15.66 0.32 9.21
CA GLN A 174 16.24 -0.27 7.99
C GLN A 174 17.26 0.66 7.34
N ALA A 175 16.90 1.92 7.14
CA ALA A 175 17.81 2.91 6.56
C ALA A 175 19.05 3.13 7.44
N GLN A 176 18.97 2.92 8.76
CA GLN A 176 20.12 3.07 9.66
C GLN A 176 20.96 1.79 9.82
N GLU A 177 20.61 0.68 9.15
CA GLU A 177 21.24 -0.63 9.38
C GLU A 177 22.70 -0.67 8.92
N ASP A 178 23.02 -0.07 7.77
CA ASP A 178 24.38 0.00 7.22
C ASP A 178 25.14 1.27 7.65
N GLY A 179 24.46 2.22 8.29
CA GLY A 179 25.00 3.50 8.72
C GLY A 179 25.10 4.55 7.60
N LEU A 180 24.51 4.28 6.43
CA LEU A 180 24.43 5.18 5.29
C LEU A 180 22.96 5.51 5.00
N ILE A 181 22.71 6.74 4.62
CA ILE A 181 21.40 7.27 4.27
C ILE A 181 21.55 7.88 2.89
N THR A 182 20.97 7.20 1.91
CA THR A 182 20.93 7.70 0.54
C THR A 182 19.85 8.78 0.39
N SER A 183 19.93 9.53 -0.71
CA SER A 183 18.89 10.51 -1.06
C SER A 183 17.50 9.87 -1.23
N GLU A 184 17.45 8.61 -1.68
CA GLU A 184 16.20 7.87 -1.89
C GLU A 184 15.59 7.41 -0.56
N GLU A 185 16.40 6.84 0.33
CA GLU A 185 15.95 6.42 1.67
C GLU A 185 15.50 7.62 2.51
N GLN A 186 16.22 8.75 2.43
CA GLN A 186 15.80 9.96 3.12
C GLN A 186 14.45 10.47 2.65
N ALA A 187 14.19 10.43 1.33
CA ALA A 187 12.90 10.84 0.78
C ALA A 187 11.78 9.90 1.24
N GLN A 188 12.02 8.58 1.21
CA GLN A 188 11.05 7.59 1.71
C GLN A 188 10.75 7.77 3.20
N LEU A 189 11.78 8.08 4.00
CA LEU A 189 11.61 8.38 5.43
C LEU A 189 10.81 9.65 5.68
N GLN A 190 11.06 10.68 4.87
CA GLN A 190 10.29 11.92 4.95
C GLN A 190 8.82 11.69 4.58
N ASP A 191 8.57 10.97 3.49
CA ASP A 191 7.20 10.64 3.06
C ASP A 191 6.47 9.81 4.13
N ALA A 192 7.14 8.82 4.73
CA ALA A 192 6.57 8.01 5.82
C ALA A 192 6.33 8.80 7.10
N ALA A 193 7.21 9.75 7.43
CA ALA A 193 7.06 10.64 8.59
C ALA A 193 5.88 11.61 8.42
N ASP A 194 5.78 12.24 7.24
CA ASP A 194 4.68 13.16 6.91
C ASP A 194 3.35 12.41 6.90
N ALA A 195 3.34 11.19 6.38
CA ALA A 195 2.21 10.31 6.49
C ALA A 195 1.84 10.04 7.94
N ALA A 196 2.72 9.48 8.76
CA ALA A 196 2.39 9.17 10.16
C ALA A 196 1.77 10.36 10.91
N ALA A 197 2.25 11.59 10.63
CA ALA A 197 1.67 12.82 11.14
C ALA A 197 0.23 13.07 10.63
N GLU A 198 -0.02 12.95 9.32
CA GLU A 198 -1.35 13.15 8.74
C GLU A 198 -2.39 12.11 9.21
N ALA A 199 -2.00 10.84 9.38
CA ALA A 199 -2.91 9.83 9.93
C ALA A 199 -3.26 10.14 11.38
N LYS A 200 -2.28 10.57 12.18
CA LYS A 200 -2.52 10.96 13.56
C LYS A 200 -3.49 12.14 13.62
N ASP A 201 -3.32 13.16 12.79
CA ASP A 201 -4.22 14.31 12.72
C ASP A 201 -5.65 13.89 12.31
N THR A 202 -5.78 13.02 11.31
CA THR A 202 -7.07 12.49 10.83
C THR A 202 -7.78 11.67 11.92
N ALA A 203 -7.04 10.82 12.62
CA ALA A 203 -7.55 10.03 13.73
C ALA A 203 -7.96 10.92 14.91
N GLN A 204 -7.18 11.97 15.20
CA GLN A 204 -7.50 12.96 16.23
C GLN A 204 -8.80 13.69 15.92
N ASP A 205 -9.02 14.11 14.68
CA ASP A 205 -10.27 14.75 14.25
C ASP A 205 -11.48 13.81 14.43
N ALA A 206 -11.32 12.54 14.05
CA ALA A 206 -12.38 11.53 14.19
C ALA A 206 -12.71 11.21 15.65
N VAL A 207 -11.69 11.00 16.50
CA VAL A 207 -11.88 10.77 17.94
C VAL A 207 -12.52 12.00 18.61
N THR A 208 -12.12 13.21 18.22
CA THR A 208 -12.72 14.45 18.75
C THR A 208 -14.20 14.57 18.40
N ALA A 209 -14.59 14.11 17.19
CA ALA A 209 -15.97 14.14 16.71
C ALA A 209 -16.90 13.12 17.41
N LEU A 210 -16.34 12.11 18.09
CA LEU A 210 -17.14 11.14 18.83
C LEU A 210 -17.92 11.78 19.99
N PRO A 211 -19.14 11.28 20.28
CA PRO A 211 -19.85 11.64 21.50
C PRO A 211 -19.06 11.18 22.74
N GLU A 212 -19.16 11.93 23.83
CA GLU A 212 -18.48 11.62 25.09
C GLU A 212 -18.86 10.22 25.59
N SER A 213 -17.87 9.33 25.66
CA SER A 213 -17.99 7.92 26.01
C SER A 213 -16.66 7.39 26.55
N ALA A 214 -16.68 6.21 27.19
CA ALA A 214 -15.45 5.54 27.61
C ALA A 214 -14.58 5.14 26.41
N ASP A 215 -15.20 4.74 25.29
CA ASP A 215 -14.49 4.37 24.06
C ASP A 215 -13.70 5.57 23.48
N LYS A 216 -14.27 6.78 23.57
CA LYS A 216 -13.57 8.00 23.16
C LYS A 216 -12.34 8.27 24.03
N GLU A 217 -12.45 8.11 25.34
CA GLU A 217 -11.33 8.27 26.27
C GLU A 217 -10.21 7.26 25.95
N GLU A 218 -10.57 6.00 25.70
CA GLU A 218 -9.60 4.95 25.33
C GLU A 218 -8.89 5.22 24.00
N LEU A 219 -9.63 5.67 22.97
CA LEU A 219 -9.03 6.02 21.68
C LEU A 219 -8.14 7.27 21.76
N GLN A 220 -8.51 8.26 22.60
CA GLN A 220 -7.67 9.42 22.84
C GLN A 220 -6.37 9.04 23.56
N ASP A 221 -6.45 8.18 24.58
CA ASP A 221 -5.27 7.67 25.29
C ASP A 221 -4.30 6.94 24.34
N ARG A 222 -4.83 6.18 23.37
CA ARG A 222 -4.02 5.54 22.31
C ARG A 222 -3.36 6.56 21.40
N LEU A 223 -4.09 7.56 20.89
CA LEU A 223 -3.53 8.63 20.06
C LEU A 223 -2.47 9.46 20.78
N ASP A 224 -2.67 9.73 22.07
CA ASP A 224 -1.72 10.44 22.91
C ASP A 224 -0.46 9.59 23.19
N ALA A 225 -0.57 8.25 23.12
CA ALA A 225 0.58 7.35 23.21
C ALA A 225 1.41 7.29 21.92
N ILE A 226 0.84 7.65 20.76
CA ILE A 226 1.59 7.87 19.51
C ILE A 226 2.38 9.17 19.66
N ASN A 227 3.50 9.14 20.37
CA ASN A 227 4.20 10.35 20.82
C ASN A 227 5.71 10.27 20.52
N ASP A 228 6.09 10.65 19.29
CA ASP A 228 7.28 11.45 18.96
C ASP A 228 7.28 11.70 17.43
N PRO A 229 7.63 12.90 16.96
CA PRO A 229 7.82 13.12 15.53
C PRO A 229 9.00 12.27 15.03
N ILE A 230 8.77 11.51 13.96
CA ILE A 230 9.84 10.77 13.28
C ILE A 230 10.90 11.77 12.84
N THR A 231 12.11 11.67 13.41
CA THR A 231 13.21 12.56 13.06
C THR A 231 13.98 11.94 11.91
N VAL A 232 13.80 12.49 10.72
CA VAL A 232 14.47 12.03 9.51
C VAL A 232 15.96 12.39 9.57
N PRO A 233 16.89 11.42 9.45
CA PRO A 233 18.32 11.69 9.44
C PRO A 233 18.73 12.42 8.15
N PRO A 234 19.83 13.20 8.18
CA PRO A 234 20.38 13.81 6.97
C PRO A 234 20.98 12.73 6.05
N VAL A 235 20.96 13.00 4.74
CA VAL A 235 21.67 12.20 3.73
C VAL A 235 23.17 12.27 4.00
N ASN A 236 23.84 11.12 4.00
CA ASN A 236 25.30 10.99 4.06
C ASN A 236 25.89 10.07 2.98
N ASP A 237 25.09 9.46 2.10
CA ASP A 237 25.53 8.79 0.87
C ASP A 237 24.72 9.35 -0.32
N ALA A 238 25.01 10.60 -0.71
CA ALA A 238 24.18 11.32 -1.67
C ALA A 238 24.19 10.70 -3.07
N ASP A 239 25.30 10.08 -3.49
CA ASP A 239 25.46 9.47 -4.81
C ASP A 239 25.22 7.94 -4.82
N GLY A 240 24.94 7.33 -3.66
CA GLY A 240 24.59 5.92 -3.52
C GLY A 240 25.77 5.00 -3.82
N ASN A 241 26.99 5.46 -3.56
CA ASN A 241 28.20 4.71 -3.87
C ASN A 241 28.64 3.78 -2.70
N GLY A 242 27.93 3.80 -1.57
CA GLY A 242 28.22 3.00 -0.40
C GLY A 242 29.36 3.55 0.47
N ILE A 243 29.70 4.83 0.31
CA ILE A 243 30.73 5.54 1.07
C ILE A 243 30.10 6.82 1.63
N ASP A 244 30.36 7.10 2.89
CA ASP A 244 29.92 8.36 3.51
C ASP A 244 30.57 9.57 2.80
N ASP A 245 29.77 10.53 2.35
CA ASP A 245 30.19 11.73 1.62
C ASP A 245 31.26 12.53 2.39
N ALA A 246 31.18 12.57 3.73
CA ALA A 246 32.17 13.28 4.54
C ALA A 246 33.50 12.51 4.59
N PHE A 247 33.45 11.18 4.51
CA PHE A 247 34.66 10.36 4.36
C PHE A 247 35.30 10.57 2.98
N GLU A 248 34.51 10.55 1.90
CA GLU A 248 35.02 10.81 0.54
C GLU A 248 35.65 12.21 0.43
N ALA A 249 34.99 13.23 0.98
CA ALA A 249 35.52 14.59 1.01
C ALA A 249 36.85 14.69 1.80
N ALA A 250 37.00 13.93 2.88
CA ALA A 250 38.24 13.89 3.63
C ALA A 250 39.37 13.22 2.83
N GLU A 251 39.09 12.14 2.11
CA GLU A 251 40.07 11.44 1.26
C GLU A 251 40.54 12.31 0.09
N ALA A 252 39.62 13.07 -0.53
CA ALA A 252 39.96 14.04 -1.56
C ALA A 252 40.92 15.12 -1.05
N LEU A 253 40.69 15.65 0.16
CA LEU A 253 41.57 16.65 0.77
C LEU A 253 42.97 16.09 1.10
N VAL A 254 43.06 14.83 1.53
CA VAL A 254 44.36 14.16 1.75
C VAL A 254 45.11 14.06 0.42
N THR A 255 44.44 13.62 -0.64
CA THR A 255 45.02 13.52 -1.99
C THR A 255 45.53 14.88 -2.49
N ASP A 256 44.76 15.95 -2.31
CA ASP A 256 45.17 17.31 -2.66
C ASP A 256 46.40 17.77 -1.88
N ALA A 257 46.47 17.44 -0.58
CA ALA A 257 47.61 17.77 0.27
C ALA A 257 48.88 17.01 -0.15
N GLU A 258 48.76 15.73 -0.50
CA GLU A 258 49.87 14.91 -1.01
C GLU A 258 50.39 15.45 -2.35
N ASN A 259 49.49 15.80 -3.28
CA ASN A 259 49.86 16.41 -4.55
C ASN A 259 50.57 17.76 -4.36
N ALA A 260 50.08 18.60 -3.43
CA ALA A 260 50.70 19.87 -3.11
C ALA A 260 52.08 19.68 -2.46
N HIS A 261 52.25 18.65 -1.63
CA HIS A 261 53.54 18.31 -1.04
C HIS A 261 54.54 17.85 -2.11
N GLN A 262 54.16 16.93 -3.00
CA GLN A 262 55.00 16.46 -4.09
C GLN A 262 55.41 17.61 -5.03
N ALA A 263 54.48 18.49 -5.39
CA ALA A 263 54.78 19.65 -6.22
C ALA A 263 55.79 20.59 -5.54
N ALA A 264 55.73 20.75 -4.23
CA ALA A 264 56.72 21.52 -3.48
C ALA A 264 58.09 20.84 -3.47
N GLU A 265 58.15 19.50 -3.32
CA GLU A 265 59.39 18.73 -3.42
C GLU A 265 60.03 18.84 -4.80
N ASP A 266 59.25 18.75 -5.88
CA ASP A 266 59.74 18.87 -7.26
C ASP A 266 60.33 20.26 -7.53
N VAL A 267 59.70 21.32 -7.01
CA VAL A 267 60.23 22.70 -7.09
C VAL A 267 61.55 22.83 -6.34
N ILE A 268 61.67 22.22 -5.15
CA ILE A 268 62.93 22.22 -4.37
C ILE A 268 64.03 21.46 -5.13
N ALA A 269 63.73 20.28 -5.67
CA ALA A 269 64.68 19.47 -6.42
C ALA A 269 65.17 20.20 -7.69
N GLY A 270 64.26 20.81 -8.46
CA GLY A 270 64.63 21.63 -9.62
C GLY A 270 65.51 22.83 -9.26
N ALA A 271 65.23 23.49 -8.13
CA ALA A 271 66.07 24.60 -7.66
C ALA A 271 67.48 24.14 -7.21
N GLN A 272 67.65 22.88 -6.80
CA GLN A 272 68.96 22.31 -6.46
C GLN A 272 69.75 21.88 -7.71
N GLU A 273 69.08 21.45 -8.79
CA GLU A 273 69.74 21.10 -10.06
C GLU A 273 70.24 22.34 -10.84
N ASP A 274 69.55 23.49 -10.74
CA ASP A 274 69.88 24.72 -11.49
C ASP A 274 70.99 25.60 -10.86
N GLY A 275 71.61 25.18 -9.75
CA GLY A 275 72.94 25.65 -9.34
C GLY A 275 73.03 26.44 -8.04
N LEU A 276 73.77 25.85 -7.10
CA LEU A 276 74.85 26.52 -6.36
C LEU A 276 76.20 26.04 -6.91
#